data_AF-A0A3D4NLH3-F1
#
_entry.id   AF-A0A3D4NLH3-F1
#
_cell.length_a   1.000
_cell.length_b   1.000
_cell.length_c   1.000
_cell.angle_alpha   90.00
_cell.angle_beta   90.00
_cell.angle_gamma   90.00
#
_symmetry.space_group_name_H-M   'P 1'
#
loop_
_entity.id
_entity.type
_entity.pdbx_description
1 polymer ?
#
loop_
_entity_poly.entity_id
_entity_poly.type
_entity_poly.pdbx_seq_one_letter_code
_entity_poly.pdbx_strand_id
1 'polypeptide(L)' 'LFAAWLADNRLNELRLQPGVAAGQQQQVVHMDRRDWLLRQHISIANDPRLLQVDIDVSLSGREQTLHRASGWIPNRHE' A
#
# COMPACT_ATOMS: atom_id res chain seq x y z
N LEU A 1 -3.95 -1.13 15.99
CA LEU A 1 -2.51 -0.83 15.92
C LEU A 1 -1.82 -1.53 14.74
N PHE A 2 -1.82 -2.87 14.63
CA PHE A 2 -1.14 -3.58 13.53
C PHE A 2 -1.58 -3.18 12.12
N ALA A 3 -2.88 -2.95 11.89
CA ALA A 3 -3.37 -2.51 10.58
C ALA A 3 -2.77 -1.17 10.12
N ALA A 4 -2.61 -0.22 11.05
CA ALA A 4 -1.96 1.07 10.77
C ALA A 4 -0.47 0.88 10.51
N TRP A 5 0.22 0.12 11.36
CA TRP A 5 1.64 -0.18 11.18
C TRP A 5 1.93 -0.85 9.84
N LEU A 6 1.09 -1.81 9.41
CA LEU A 6 1.23 -2.49 8.11
C LEU A 6 1.09 -1.52 6.93
N ALA A 7 0.13 -0.60 6.99
CA ALA A 7 -0.07 0.39 5.94
C ALA A 7 1.13 1.36 5.86
N ASP A 8 1.58 1.87 7.00
CA ASP A 8 2.74 2.77 7.07
C ASP A 8 4.02 2.08 6.61
N ASN A 9 4.24 0.83 7.04
CA ASN A 9 5.39 0.05 6.61
C ASN A 9 5.38 -0.17 5.10
N ARG A 10 4.22 -0.53 4.53
CA ARG A 10 4.11 -0.72 3.08
C ARG A 10 4.32 0.57 2.29
N LEU A 11 3.83 1.71 2.77
CA LEU A 11 4.13 3.01 2.17
C LEU A 11 5.64 3.31 2.18
N ASN A 12 6.34 2.99 3.27
CA ASN A 12 7.78 3.18 3.35
C ASN A 12 8.55 2.25 2.40
N GLU A 13 8.14 0.99 2.28
CA GLU A 13 8.73 0.05 1.30
C GLU A 13 8.59 0.58 -0.14
N LEU A 14 7.41 1.07 -0.52
CA LEU A 14 7.17 1.63 -1.86
C LEU A 14 8.02 2.86 -2.16
N ARG A 15 8.34 3.68 -1.15
CA ARG A 15 9.24 4.85 -1.30
C ARG A 15 10.68 4.45 -1.59
N LEU A 16 11.08 3.25 -1.17
CA LEU A 16 12.44 2.72 -1.34
C LEU A 16 12.56 1.85 -2.60
N GLN A 17 11.43 1.34 -3.11
CA GLN A 17 11.41 0.48 -4.29
C GLN A 17 11.62 1.29 -5.59
N PRO A 18 12.63 0.95 -6.42
CA PRO A 18 12.77 1.54 -7.75
C PRO A 18 11.71 0.99 -8.70
N GLY A 19 11.33 1.77 -9.71
CA GLY A 19 10.44 1.33 -10.79
C GLY A 19 9.02 0.94 -10.36
N VAL A 20 8.47 1.57 -9.32
CA VAL A 20 7.08 1.31 -8.91
C VAL A 20 6.11 1.69 -10.03
N ALA A 21 5.33 0.72 -10.49
CA ALA A 21 4.34 0.91 -11.54
C ALA A 21 2.95 1.22 -10.96
N ALA A 22 2.16 1.97 -11.72
CA ALA A 22 0.73 2.15 -11.44
C ALA A 22 -0.02 0.82 -11.61
N GLY A 23 -1.09 0.65 -10.83
CA GLY A 23 -1.91 -0.55 -10.85
C GLY A 23 -2.46 -0.92 -9.48
N GLN A 24 -3.17 -2.05 -9.44
CA GLN A 24 -3.69 -2.63 -8.22
C GLN A 24 -2.90 -3.89 -7.87
N GLN A 25 -2.56 -4.03 -6.59
CA GLN A 25 -1.86 -5.21 -6.09
C GLN A 25 -2.45 -5.63 -4.75
N GLN A 26 -2.42 -6.92 -4.48
CA GLN A 26 -2.80 -7.48 -3.19
C GLN A 26 -1.66 -8.32 -2.63
N GLN A 27 -1.50 -8.29 -1.31
CA GLN A 27 -0.48 -9.06 -0.62
C GLN A 27 -1.04 -9.56 0.72
N VAL A 28 -0.79 -10.83 1.02
CA VAL A 28 -1.04 -11.39 2.35
C VAL A 28 0.23 -11.26 3.18
N VAL A 29 0.11 -10.68 4.38
CA VAL A 29 1.22 -10.53 5.34
C VAL A 29 0.85 -11.25 6.63
N HIS A 30 1.70 -12.18 7.05
CA HIS A 30 1.55 -12.84 8.34
C HIS A 30 2.22 -12.00 9.43
N MET A 31 1.42 -11.49 10.38
CA MET A 31 1.94 -10.75 11.54
C MET A 31 1.05 -10.91 12.77
N ASP A 32 1.67 -11.09 13.93
CA ASP A 32 0.99 -11.30 15.21
C ASP A 32 -0.01 -12.47 15.15
N ARG A 33 0.45 -13.61 14.60
CA ARG A 33 -0.31 -14.86 14.44
C ARG A 33 -1.59 -14.71 13.62
N ARG A 34 -1.66 -13.69 12.77
CA ARG A 34 -2.81 -13.38 11.91
C ARG A 34 -2.34 -13.09 10.50
N ASP A 35 -3.17 -13.48 9.55
CA ASP A 35 -2.99 -13.12 8.15
C ASP A 35 -3.73 -11.82 7.86
N TRP A 36 -3.01 -10.85 7.32
CA TRP A 36 -3.51 -9.55 6.93
C TRP A 36 -3.51 -9.45 5.42
N LEU A 37 -4.59 -8.91 4.86
CA LEU A 37 -4.68 -8.61 3.43
C LEU A 37 -4.44 -7.12 3.24
N LEU A 38 -3.38 -6.79 2.50
CA LEU A 38 -3.07 -5.44 2.05
C LEU A 38 -3.54 -5.32 0.61
N ARG A 39 -4.44 -4.36 0.35
CA ARG A 39 -4.87 -3.98 -1.00
C ARG A 39 -4.27 -2.61 -1.31
N GLN A 40 -3.44 -2.56 -2.33
CA GLN A 40 -2.73 -1.38 -2.78
C GLN A 40 -3.31 -0.94 -4.12
N HIS A 41 -3.56 0.35 -4.26
CA HIS A 41 -3.87 0.97 -5.54
C HIS A 41 -2.89 2.13 -5.77
N ILE A 42 -2.15 2.06 -6.87
CA ILE A 42 -1.21 3.10 -7.30
C ILE A 42 -1.74 3.73 -8.57
N SER A 43 -1.86 5.05 -8.57
CA SER A 43 -2.31 5.84 -9.71
C SER A 43 -1.40 7.03 -9.96
N ILE A 44 -1.41 7.56 -11.19
CA ILE A 44 -0.73 8.82 -11.50
C ILE A 44 -1.50 9.94 -10.80
N ALA A 45 -0.81 10.76 -10.01
CA ALA A 45 -1.41 11.91 -9.34
C ALA A 45 -1.64 13.07 -10.34
N ASN A 46 -2.28 14.15 -9.87
CA ASN A 46 -2.42 15.37 -10.67
C ASN A 46 -1.06 15.97 -11.07
N ASP A 47 -0.04 15.83 -10.21
CA ASP A 47 1.36 16.07 -10.61
C ASP A 47 1.91 14.76 -11.21
N PRO A 48 2.23 14.72 -12.51
CA PRO A 48 2.69 13.49 -13.18
C PRO A 48 4.04 12.98 -12.69
N ARG A 49 4.77 13.78 -11.91
CA ARG A 49 6.03 13.38 -11.24
C ARG A 49 5.76 12.56 -9.97
N LEU A 50 4.51 12.41 -9.57
CA LEU A 50 4.11 11.69 -8.36
C LEU A 50 3.13 10.57 -8.72
N LEU A 51 3.28 9.46 -8.03
CA LEU A 51 2.26 8.43 -7.93
C LEU A 51 1.53 8.61 -6.60
N GLN A 52 0.20 8.57 -6.63
CA GLN A 52 -0.61 8.42 -5.44
C GLN A 52 -0.72 6.93 -5.12
N VAL A 53 -0.59 6.60 -3.84
CA VAL A 53 -0.71 5.25 -3.31
C VAL A 53 -1.80 5.25 -2.25
N ASP A 54 -2.82 4.41 -2.43
CA ASP A 54 -3.83 4.09 -1.43
C ASP A 54 -3.63 2.65 -0.95
N ILE A 55 -3.63 2.46 0.37
CA ILE A 55 -3.46 1.14 1.00
C ILE A 55 -4.60 0.89 1.96
N ASP A 56 -5.36 -0.18 1.69
CA ASP A 56 -6.36 -0.74 2.57
C ASP A 56 -5.83 -1.98 3.25
N VAL A 57 -6.04 -2.08 4.57
CA VAL A 57 -5.62 -3.23 5.37
C VAL A 57 -6.85 -3.88 6.00
N SER A 58 -7.07 -5.16 5.72
CA SER A 58 -8.08 -6.00 6.37
C SER A 58 -7.46 -7.27 6.95
N LEU A 59 -8.23 -8.01 7.73
CA LEU A 59 -7.88 -9.41 8.00
C LEU A 59 -8.11 -10.24 6.74
N SER A 60 -7.26 -11.23 6.48
CA SER A 60 -7.45 -12.14 5.36
C SER A 60 -8.78 -12.88 5.47
N GLY A 61 -9.47 -13.04 4.33
CA GLY A 61 -10.83 -13.60 4.28
C GLY A 61 -11.92 -12.68 4.85
N ARG A 62 -11.62 -11.41 5.18
CA ARG A 62 -12.61 -10.40 5.54
C ARG A 62 -12.55 -9.21 4.59
N GLU A 63 -13.72 -8.81 4.09
CA GLU A 63 -13.86 -7.66 3.20
C GLU A 63 -13.71 -6.32 3.95
N GLN A 64 -13.99 -6.28 5.25
CA GLN A 64 -13.95 -5.04 6.04
C GLN A 64 -12.53 -4.48 6.18
N THR A 65 -12.29 -3.32 5.58
CA THR A 65 -11.09 -2.52 5.80
C THR A 65 -11.03 -2.06 7.26
N LEU A 66 -9.95 -2.39 7.96
CA LEU A 66 -9.68 -2.00 9.34
C LEU A 66 -8.84 -0.72 9.43
N HIS A 67 -8.05 -0.43 8.40
CA HIS A 67 -7.29 0.81 8.30
C HIS A 67 -7.03 1.16 6.84
N ARG A 68 -6.97 2.46 6.55
CA ARG A 68 -6.60 3.02 5.25
C ARG A 68 -5.51 4.07 5.45
N ALA A 69 -4.47 4.01 4.64
CA ALA A 69 -3.45 5.05 4.53
C ALA A 69 -3.28 5.45 3.07
N SER A 70 -2.96 6.72 2.84
CA SER A 70 -2.66 7.26 1.52
C SER A 70 -1.37 8.06 1.56
N GLY A 71 -0.62 8.06 0.46
CA GLY A 71 0.60 8.83 0.34
C GLY A 71 1.02 9.03 -1.11
N TRP A 72 2.07 9.83 -1.29
CA TRP A 72 2.68 10.06 -2.59
C TRP A 72 4.10 9.52 -2.62
N ILE A 73 4.49 8.98 -3.77
CA ILE A 73 5.87 8.57 -4.07
C ILE A 73 6.31 9.18 -5.40
N PRO A 74 7.61 9.43 -5.62
CA PRO A 74 8.09 9.90 -6.91
C PRO A 74 7.84 8.89 -8.03
N ASN A 75 7.32 9.37 -9.16
CA ASN A 75 7.22 8.61 -10.40
C ASN A 75 8.59 8.62 -11.11
N ARG A 76 9.50 7.74 -10.66
CA ARG A 76 10.82 7.55 -11.30
C ARG A 76 10.69 6.43 -12.32
N HIS A 77 10.53 6.81 -13.58
CA HIS A 77 10.80 5.91 -14.70
C HIS A 77 12.32 5.71 -14.75
N GLU A 78 12.82 4.58 -14.26
CA GLU A 78 14.16 4.12 -14.64
C GLU A 78 14.15 3.67 -16.10
#